data_AF-A0A3B8K1S3-F1
#
_entry.id   AF-A0A3B8K1S3-F1
#
_cell.length_a   1.000
_cell.length_b   1.000
_cell.length_c   1.000
_cell.angle_alpha   90.00
_cell.angle_beta   90.00
_cell.angle_gamma   90.00
#
_symmetry.space_group_name_H-M   'P 1'
#
loop_
_entity.id
_entity.type
_entity.pdbx_description
1 polymer ?
#
loop_
_entity_poly.entity_id
_entity_poly.type
_entity_poly.pdbx_seq_one_letter_code
_entity_poly.pdbx_strand_id
1 'polypeptide(L)' 'VMAKVEGGGFTGQAGAIRHGIARALLEADSEYRPLLKKEGFLTRDPRMKERKKCGLKKARRAPQFSKR' A
#
# COMPACT_ATOMS: atom_id res chain seq x y z
N VAL A 1 -9.45 14.93 13.15
CA VAL A 1 -8.19 14.66 12.42
C VAL A 1 -8.26 15.39 11.09
N MET A 2 -7.33 16.29 10.81
CA MET A 2 -7.19 16.97 9.52
C MET A 2 -5.91 16.47 8.86
N ALA A 3 -5.98 16.00 7.62
CA ALA A 3 -4.83 15.44 6.90
C ALA A 3 -4.85 15.86 5.43
N LYS A 4 -3.69 16.22 4.88
CA LYS A 4 -3.49 16.50 3.45
C LYS A 4 -2.84 15.27 2.81
N VAL A 5 -3.43 14.75 1.74
CA VAL A 5 -2.91 13.62 0.96
C VAL A 5 -2.88 13.98 -0.51
N GLU A 6 -1.85 13.53 -1.22
CA GLU A 6 -1.63 13.84 -2.64
C GLU A 6 -1.21 12.57 -3.39
N GLY A 7 -1.64 12.45 -4.65
CA GLY A 7 -1.34 11.30 -5.53
C GLY A 7 -2.16 10.03 -5.25
N GLY A 8 -1.97 9.02 -6.11
CA GLY A 8 -2.64 7.71 -6.00
C GLY A 8 -4.15 7.75 -6.31
N GLY A 9 -4.91 6.91 -5.63
CA GLY A 9 -6.39 6.88 -5.69
C GLY A 9 -6.98 6.71 -4.29
N PHE A 10 -8.32 6.77 -4.16
CA PHE A 10 -9.02 6.82 -2.87
C PHE A 10 -8.62 5.69 -1.90
N THR A 11 -8.47 4.47 -2.39
CA THR A 11 -8.07 3.31 -1.56
C THR A 11 -6.64 3.42 -1.04
N GLY A 12 -5.71 3.89 -1.88
CA GLY A 12 -4.32 4.13 -1.49
C GLY A 12 -4.19 5.28 -0.50
N GLN A 13 -4.96 6.35 -0.70
CA GLN A 13 -5.02 7.48 0.21
C GLN A 13 -5.60 7.09 1.58
N ALA A 14 -6.67 6.30 1.62
CA ALA A 14 -7.22 5.80 2.88
C ALA A 14 -6.20 4.95 3.66
N GLY A 15 -5.42 4.12 2.97
CA GLY A 15 -4.32 3.36 3.57
C GLY A 15 -3.21 4.26 4.11
N ALA A 16 -2.84 5.32 3.39
CA ALA A 16 -1.84 6.28 3.81
C ALA A 16 -2.28 7.07 5.06
N ILE A 17 -3.53 7.54 5.09
CA ILE A 17 -4.11 8.24 6.26
C ILE A 17 -4.11 7.32 7.48
N ARG A 18 -4.54 6.06 7.33
CA ARG A 18 -4.56 5.08 8.41
C ARG A 18 -3.16 4.87 9.01
N HIS A 19 -2.16 4.70 8.16
CA HIS A 19 -0.77 4.52 8.61
C HIS A 19 -0.20 5.79 9.26
N GLY A 20 -0.56 6.97 8.75
CA GLY A 20 -0.19 8.26 9.36
C GLY A 20 -0.78 8.43 10.76
N ILE A 21 -2.06 8.10 10.94
CA ILE A 21 -2.72 8.16 12.27
C ILE A 21 -2.04 7.18 13.24
N ALA A 22 -1.72 5.96 12.81
CA ALA A 22 -1.03 4.98 13.65
C ALA A 22 0.35 5.48 14.13
N ARG A 23 1.07 6.24 13.30
CA ARG A 23 2.34 6.87 13.71
C ARG A 23 2.14 8.04 14.67
N ALA A 24 1.15 8.89 14.41
CA ALA A 24 0.82 10.01 15.31
C ALA A 24 0.39 9.51 16.70
N LEU A 25 -0.35 8.40 16.77
CA LEU A 25 -0.72 7.76 18.04
C LEU A 25 0.48 7.21 18.80
N LEU A 26 1.48 6.66 18.10
CA LEU A 26 2.73 6.21 18.73
C LEU A 26 3.58 7.36 19.28
N GLU A 27 3.57 8.51 18.62
CA GLU A 27 4.26 9.72 19.10
C GLU A 27 3.56 10.32 20.32
N ALA A 28 2.23 10.23 20.38
CA ALA A 28 1.46 10.68 21.53
C ALA A 28 1.65 9.78 22.75
N ASP A 29 1.60 8.47 22.57
CA ASP A 29 1.84 7.51 23.65
C ASP A 29 2.40 6.18 23.11
N SER A 30 3.53 5.77 23.69
CA SER A 30 4.24 4.54 23.34
C SER A 30 3.51 3.26 23.79
N GLU A 31 2.58 3.35 24.73
CA GLU A 31 1.81 2.21 25.25
C GLU A 31 0.87 1.58 24.21
N TYR A 32 0.50 2.34 23.18
CA TYR A 32 -0.33 1.84 22.09
C TYR A 32 0.40 0.91 21.11
N ARG A 33 1.73 0.82 21.18
CA ARG A 33 2.54 -0.01 20.29
C ARG A 33 2.15 -1.50 20.25
N PRO A 34 1.99 -2.22 21.38
CA PRO A 34 1.55 -3.61 21.37
C PRO A 34 0.18 -3.81 20.69
N LEU A 35 -0.78 -2.92 20.94
CA LEU A 35 -2.12 -2.97 20.34
C LEU A 35 -2.06 -2.72 18.82
N LEU A 36 -1.38 -1.66 18.40
CA LEU A 36 -1.24 -1.30 16.98
C LEU A 36 -0.44 -2.34 16.18
N LYS A 37 0.53 -3.00 16.82
CA LYS A 37 1.30 -4.09 16.21
C LYS A 37 0.45 -5.35 16.04
N LYS A 38 -0.41 -5.67 17.02
CA LYS A 38 -1.33 -6.81 16.96
C LYS A 38 -2.34 -6.66 15.82
N GLU A 39 -2.87 -5.45 15.63
CA GLU A 39 -3.81 -5.13 14.54
C GLU A 39 -3.12 -4.84 13.18
N GLY A 40 -1.78 -4.83 13.13
CA GLY A 40 -1.02 -4.69 11.89
C GLY A 40 -0.98 -3.29 11.27
N PHE A 41 -1.33 -2.23 12.02
CA PHE A 41 -1.36 -0.85 11.50
C PHE A 41 0.03 -0.21 11.31
N LEU A 42 1.06 -0.82 11.89
CA LEU A 42 2.44 -0.33 11.84
C LEU A 42 3.20 -0.76 10.59
N THR A 43 2.71 -1.74 9.84
CA THR A 43 3.40 -2.24 8.64
C THR A 43 2.92 -1.48 7.41
N ARG A 44 3.86 -0.90 6.65
CA ARG A 44 3.56 -0.30 5.33
C ARG A 44 3.35 -1.42 4.31
N ASP A 45 2.30 -1.32 3.48
CA ASP A 45 2.13 -2.20 2.33
C ASP A 45 3.17 -1.86 1.24
N PRO A 46 4.11 -2.76 0.91
CA PRO A 46 5.14 -2.51 -0.11
C PRO A 46 4.65 -2.81 -1.53
N ARG A 47 3.45 -3.38 -1.70
CA ARG A 47 2.95 -3.79 -3.02
C ARG A 47 2.81 -2.60 -3.94
N MET A 48 3.36 -2.73 -5.14
CA MET A 48 3.29 -1.73 -6.20
C MET A 48 2.99 -2.37 -7.55
N LYS A 49 2.50 -1.57 -8.50
CA LYS A 49 2.20 -2.05 -9.84
C LYS A 49 3.49 -2.53 -10.54
N GLU A 50 3.53 -3.81 -10.90
CA GLU A 50 4.65 -4.34 -11.70
C GLU A 50 4.64 -3.69 -13.09
N ARG A 51 5.84 -3.34 -13.59
CA ARG A 51 6.00 -2.70 -14.90
C ARG A 51 5.63 -3.65 -16.04
N LYS A 52 5.29 -3.09 -17.21
CA LYS A 52 5.14 -3.86 -18.45
C LYS A 52 6.52 -4.33 -18.93
N LYS A 53 6.64 -5.61 -19.27
CA LYS A 53 7.85 -6.19 -19.89
C LYS A 53 7.66 -6.24 -21.41
N CYS A 54 8.74 -6.09 -22.17
CA CYS A 54 8.69 -6.17 -23.63
C CYS A 54 8.20 -7.56 -24.08
N GLY A 55 7.46 -7.63 -25.18
CA GLY A 55 6.86 -8.87 -25.70
C GLY A 55 5.60 -9.36 -24.96
N LEU A 56 5.26 -8.77 -23.81
CA LEU A 56 4.04 -9.12 -23.06
C LEU A 56 2.95 -8.04 -23.24
N LYS A 57 1.68 -8.47 -23.19
CA LYS A 57 0.52 -7.56 -23.24
C LYS A 57 0.37 -6.74 -21.94
N LYS A 58 0.80 -7.28 -20.80
CA LYS A 58 0.84 -6.60 -19.47
C LYS A 58 2.13 -6.97 -18.73
N ALA A 59 2.18 -6.84 -17.40
CA ALA A 59 3.34 -7.24 -16.60
C ALA A 59 3.73 -8.72 -16.78
N ARG A 60 2.75 -9.63 -16.82
CA ARG A 60 2.95 -11.09 -16.97
C ARG A 60 2.12 -11.75 -18.07
N ARG A 61 1.10 -11.06 -18.61
CA ARG A 61 0.18 -11.63 -19.62
C ARG A 61 0.88 -11.73 -20.97
N ALA A 62 1.16 -12.95 -21.42
CA ALA A 62 1.63 -13.23 -22.76
C ALA A 62 0.52 -13.02 -23.82
N PRO A 63 0.88 -12.70 -25.08
CA PRO A 63 -0.05 -12.81 -26.20
C PRO A 63 -0.53 -14.26 -26.40
N GLN A 64 -1.63 -14.43 -27.14
CA GLN A 64 -2.10 -15.76 -27.54
C GLN A 64 -1.00 -16.42 -28.36
N PHE A 65 -0.58 -17.62 -27.96
CA PHE A 65 0.44 -18.40 -28.67
C PHE A 65 -0.24 -19.55 -29.40
N SER A 66 -0.06 -19.63 -30.72
CA SER A 66 -0.49 -20.80 -31.51
C SER A 66 0.71 -21.73 -31.66
N LYS A 67 0.63 -22.93 -31.10
CA LYS A 67 1.52 -24.02 -31.49
C LYS A 67 1.06 -24.55 -32.84
N ARG A 68 2.01 -24.88 -33.72
CA ARG A 68 1.72 -25.69 -34.91
C ARG A 68 1.44 -27.12 -34.50
#